data_AF-W1XYW8-F1
#
_entry.id   AF-W1XYW8-F1
#
_cell.length_a   1.000
_cell.length_b   1.000
_cell.length_c   1.000
_cell.angle_alpha   90.00
_cell.angle_beta   90.00
_cell.angle_gamma   90.00
#
_symmetry.space_group_name_H-M   'P 1'
#
loop_
_entity.id
_entity.type
_entity.pdbx_description
1 polymer ?
#
loop_
_entity_poly.entity_id
_entity_poly.type
_entity_poly.pdbx_seq_one_letter_code
_entity_poly.pdbx_strand_id
1 'polypeptide(L)' 'GLVRVTEGENGKFIGMGEIDDEGRVAPRRLVVEYPA' A
#
# COMPACT_ATOMS: atom_id res chain seq x y z
N GLY A 1 11.67 -0.43 -5.74
CA GLY A 1 12.01 0.11 -4.40
C GLY A 1 10.95 -0.25 -3.37
N LEU A 2 11.24 -0.22 -2.08
CA LEU A 2 10.22 -0.45 -1.03
C LEU A 2 9.47 0.85 -0.72
N VAL A 3 8.14 0.82 -0.75
CA VAL A 3 7.27 2.00 -0.55
C VAL A 3 6.30 1.79 0.61
N ARG A 4 5.93 2.90 1.24
CA ARG A 4 4.89 2.97 2.27
C ARG A 4 3.53 3.22 1.62
N VAL A 5 2.51 2.46 1.99
CA VAL A 5 1.14 2.60 1.47
C VAL A 5 0.20 3.13 2.56
N THR A 6 -0.60 4.12 2.19
CA THR A 6 -1.58 4.79 3.06
C THR A 6 -2.92 4.94 2.33
N GLU A 7 -4.02 4.86 3.07
CA GLU A 7 -5.39 4.98 2.56
C GLU A 7 -6.10 6.24 3.09
N GLY A 8 -6.91 6.86 2.23
CA GLY A 8 -7.83 7.94 2.58
C GLY A 8 -7.15 9.29 2.85
N GLU A 9 -7.97 10.31 3.06
CA GLU A 9 -7.51 11.70 3.28
C GLU A 9 -6.68 11.86 4.57
N ASN A 10 -6.93 11.01 5.57
CA ASN A 10 -6.19 11.00 6.83
C ASN A 10 -4.82 10.29 6.72
N GLY A 11 -4.49 9.70 5.57
CA GLY A 11 -3.24 9.00 5.37
C GLY A 11 -3.07 7.79 6.29
N LYS A 12 -4.15 7.03 6.55
CA LYS A 12 -4.11 5.84 7.42
C LYS A 12 -3.12 4.84 6.85
N PHE A 13 -2.13 4.41 7.62
CA PHE A 13 -1.14 3.44 7.17
C PHE A 13 -1.76 2.04 7.00
N ILE A 14 -1.55 1.43 5.83
CA ILE A 14 -2.13 0.11 5.48
C ILE A 14 -1.08 -0.97 5.15
N GLY A 15 0.18 -0.59 4.92
CA GLY A 15 1.25 -1.57 4.72
C GLY A 15 2.43 -1.09 3.89
N MET A 16 3.31 -2.04 3.57
CA MET A 16 4.50 -1.84 2.73
C MET A 16 4.32 -2.57 1.39
N GLY A 17 4.76 -1.94 0.30
CA GLY A 17 4.74 -2.52 -1.04
C GLY A 17 6.10 -2.37 -1.74
N GLU A 18 6.32 -3.11 -2.81
CA GLU A 18 7.44 -2.87 -3.71
C GLU A 18 6.95 -2.12 -4.94
N ILE A 19 7.62 -1.05 -5.32
CA ILE A 19 7.40 -0.32 -6.57
C ILE A 19 8.39 -0.80 -7.63
N ASP A 20 7.91 -1.11 -8.83
CA ASP A 20 8.75 -1.40 -9.98
C ASP A 20 9.17 -0.12 -10.72
N ASP A 21 10.04 -0.25 -11.72
CA ASP A 21 10.56 0.89 -12.50
C ASP A 21 9.50 1.52 -13.42
N GLU A 22 8.36 0.85 -13.60
CA GLU A 22 7.18 1.36 -14.31
C GLU A 22 6.20 2.07 -13.36
N GLY A 23 6.57 2.21 -12.07
CA GLY A 23 5.76 2.87 -11.05
C GLY A 23 4.60 2.04 -10.51
N ARG A 24 4.50 0.76 -10.87
CA ARG A 24 3.47 -0.14 -10.36
C ARG A 24 3.88 -0.69 -9.01
N VAL A 25 2.93 -0.77 -8.09
CA VAL A 25 3.16 -1.27 -6.74
C VAL A 25 2.68 -2.72 -6.65
N ALA A 26 3.58 -3.64 -6.35
CA ALA A 26 3.30 -5.03 -6.00
C ALA A 26 3.28 -5.18 -4.46
N PRO A 27 2.10 -5.26 -3.84
CA PRO A 27 2.02 -5.40 -2.39
C PRO A 27 2.33 -6.84 -1.94
N ARG A 28 3.34 -7.00 -1.09
CA ARG A 28 3.67 -8.31 -0.47
C ARG A 28 2.69 -8.72 0.62
N ARG A 29 2.04 -7.74 1.29
CA ARG A 29 0.94 -7.92 2.24
C ARG A 29 0.18 -6.60 2.40
N LEU A 30 -0.98 -6.45 1.76
CA LEU A 30 -1.92 -5.35 2.03
C LEU A 30 -2.89 -5.83 3.12
N VAL A 31 -2.91 -5.16 4.28
CA VAL A 31 -3.99 -5.37 5.26
C VAL A 31 -5.10 -4.40 4.88
N VAL A 32 -6.03 -4.86 4.04
CA VAL A 32 -7.27 -4.15 3.75
C VAL A 32 -8.33 -4.72 4.67
N GLU A 33 -8.66 -4.00 5.72
CA GLU A 33 -9.90 -4.24 6.46
C GLU A 33 -11.03 -3.74 5.56
N TYR A 34 -11.66 -4.64 4.80
CA TYR A 34 -12.94 -4.32 4.17
C TYR A 34 -14.00 -4.27 5.28
N PRO A 35 -14.73 -3.15 5.45
CA PRO A 35 -15.94 -3.19 6.27
C PRO A 35 -16.95 -4.12 5.59
N ALA A 36 -17.56 -5.01 6.40
CA ALA A 36 -18.60 -5.95 5.98
C ALA A 36 -19.91 -5.25 5.59
#